data_AF-A0A094JD92-F1
#
_entry.id   AF-A0A094JD92-F1
#
_cell.length_a   1.000
_cell.length_b   1.000
_cell.length_c   1.000
_cell.angle_alpha   90.00
_cell.angle_beta   90.00
_cell.angle_gamma   90.00
#
_symmetry.space_group_name_H-M   'P 1'
#
loop_
_entity.id
_entity.type
_entity.pdbx_description
1 polymer ?
#
loop_
_entity_poly.entity_id
_entity_poly.type
_entity_poly.pdbx_seq_one_letter_code
_entity_poly.pdbx_strand_id
1 'polypeptide(L)'
;NVWQGPTYATPGVSDKKFTSDLIAHLRTAFCIDDARIYAAGKSNGGGFTGTLACSPDHGANFAAVAACSGAFYTDVVQDPNNSCHPSRSPFPILEFHGSVDGTIPYLPTKNGSGGPLPKIPDWLSTWGQRNGCAANYKPVVSQLNGDKTVQKTLYNCNGANVVTGYLIDGMDHSWPSTTRNSDQDSHGDKPTRSSVTMRISTLLFLVPLGPAAVAAKERPDTTPLALKMLDSIIAREQGVVVDPSVKTSVIEGGLLLLGISEVLENMPLTQELEEKYESYLELVMSGLVPVLKNVTADVTSPLDEFSVGTQFIKQYQKTGNLTLLSTIQTLHQTDLLRNRQSDGSYWYYVYPNITTQDGLFSIPSFHSAYAHEFDVDNALTAYQTSALHFSNIIDRCLSHSPTGLLYHGYDPTRSFPIWGSLTSRGHSQSIWARAVGWTCMGLLTTLDVVPDVPATADIRKQLRGIFVRLMSAVVRAQDLSSGAWWQVMDFPGRQGNFLESSATGLFAYALLRGLRLGYLGTEDGDEFSAEQYRQSADRAYDWLVNNALLELGDGTLGYNLTVDVCSINSTTAFDFYVAQPLKPQSLLGEVGFLLTDLEMQLAKK
;
A
#
# COMPACT_ATOMS: atom_id res chain seq x y z
N ASN A 1 13.29 22.77 17.42
CA ASN A 1 12.76 21.60 18.17
C ASN A 1 13.23 21.66 19.61
N VAL A 2 12.35 22.07 20.53
CA VAL A 2 12.59 22.03 21.99
C VAL A 2 11.87 20.80 22.56
N TRP A 3 12.47 20.16 23.56
CA TRP A 3 11.92 18.97 24.23
C TRP A 3 12.44 18.90 25.67
N GLN A 4 11.76 18.18 26.55
CA GLN A 4 12.06 18.06 27.97
C GLN A 4 13.34 17.25 28.19
N GLY A 5 14.42 17.94 28.57
CA GLY A 5 15.71 17.32 28.89
C GLY A 5 16.91 18.24 28.77
N PRO A 6 17.21 18.77 27.57
CA PRO A 6 18.30 19.72 27.34
C PRO A 6 18.12 21.05 28.07
N THR A 7 19.21 21.80 28.25
CA THR A 7 19.23 23.15 28.87
C THR A 7 18.39 24.19 28.15
N TYR A 8 18.11 23.99 26.86
CA TYR A 8 17.24 24.87 26.06
C TYR A 8 15.75 24.49 26.15
N ALA A 9 15.37 23.50 26.96
CA ALA A 9 13.97 23.12 27.15
C ALA A 9 13.16 24.28 27.76
N THR A 10 11.91 24.44 27.31
CA THR A 10 11.00 25.43 27.86
C THR A 10 10.66 25.09 29.32
N PRO A 11 10.95 25.98 30.29
CA PRO A 11 10.64 25.70 31.69
C PRO A 11 9.14 25.45 31.90
N GLY A 12 8.82 24.43 32.70
CA GLY A 12 7.43 24.09 33.05
C GLY A 12 6.66 23.27 32.01
N VAL A 13 7.22 23.01 30.83
CA VAL A 13 6.64 22.09 29.84
C VAL A 13 7.10 20.66 30.12
N SER A 14 6.15 19.71 30.20
CA SER A 14 6.47 18.29 30.37
C SER A 14 6.00 17.45 29.19
N ASP A 15 6.94 17.15 28.29
CA ASP A 15 6.70 16.23 27.19
C ASP A 15 6.44 14.81 27.68
N LYS A 16 7.06 14.38 28.79
CA LYS A 16 6.80 13.06 29.39
C LYS A 16 5.33 12.89 29.80
N LYS A 17 4.74 13.94 30.42
CA LYS A 17 3.33 13.94 30.80
C LYS A 17 2.45 13.89 29.56
N PHE A 18 2.71 14.75 28.57
CA PHE A 18 1.99 14.74 27.31
C PHE A 18 1.99 13.35 26.66
N THR A 19 3.14 12.69 26.57
CA THR A 19 3.24 11.33 26.02
C THR A 19 2.41 10.31 26.82
N SER A 20 2.42 10.40 28.15
CA SER A 20 1.64 9.48 28.99
C SER A 20 0.13 9.74 28.89
N ASP A 21 -0.28 11.01 28.82
CA ASP A 21 -1.67 11.41 28.64
C ASP A 21 -2.17 10.96 27.26
N LEU A 22 -1.34 11.07 26.22
CA LEU A 22 -1.65 10.57 24.89
C LEU A 22 -1.84 9.05 24.89
N ILE A 23 -0.92 8.30 25.51
CA ILE A 23 -1.06 6.83 25.62
C ILE A 23 -2.33 6.47 26.41
N ALA A 24 -2.59 7.16 27.53
CA ALA A 24 -3.81 6.96 28.31
C ALA A 24 -5.07 7.24 27.47
N HIS A 25 -5.07 8.31 26.67
CA HIS A 25 -6.17 8.61 25.76
C HIS A 25 -6.33 7.53 24.67
N LEU A 26 -5.23 7.10 24.04
CA LEU A 26 -5.27 6.04 23.04
C LEU A 26 -5.78 4.71 23.61
N ARG A 27 -5.47 4.38 24.86
CA ARG A 27 -6.05 3.20 25.56
C ARG A 27 -7.56 3.28 25.72
N THR A 28 -8.12 4.49 25.80
CA THR A 28 -9.59 4.67 25.86
C THR A 28 -10.24 4.54 24.49
N ALA A 29 -9.49 4.78 23.41
CA ALA A 29 -10.00 4.76 22.04
C ALA A 29 -9.72 3.43 21.31
N PHE A 30 -8.68 2.70 21.70
CA PHE A 30 -8.20 1.50 21.01
C PHE A 30 -7.89 0.36 22.00
N CYS A 31 -8.05 -0.89 21.56
CA CYS A 31 -7.59 -2.06 22.32
C CYS A 31 -6.07 -2.19 22.24
N ILE A 32 -5.37 -1.46 23.11
CA ILE A 32 -3.90 -1.46 23.18
C ILE A 32 -3.42 -2.59 24.09
N ASP A 33 -2.54 -3.42 23.55
CA ASP A 33 -1.78 -4.37 24.35
C ASP A 33 -0.65 -3.63 25.08
N ASP A 34 -0.85 -3.41 26.38
CA ASP A 34 0.12 -2.72 27.25
C ASP A 34 1.47 -3.42 27.33
N ALA A 35 1.55 -4.71 26.99
CA ALA A 35 2.82 -5.43 26.92
C ALA A 35 3.62 -5.11 25.64
N ARG A 36 3.05 -4.37 24.68
CA ARG A 36 3.63 -4.13 23.34
C ARG A 36 3.63 -2.66 22.89
N ILE A 37 3.76 -1.73 23.82
CA ILE A 37 3.96 -0.30 23.51
C ILE A 37 5.46 -0.01 23.45
N TYR A 38 5.96 0.63 22.40
CA TYR A 38 7.39 0.92 22.22
C TYR A 38 7.62 2.39 21.90
N ALA A 39 8.76 2.95 22.28
CA ALA A 39 9.17 4.30 21.87
C ALA A 39 10.41 4.24 20.97
N ALA A 40 10.38 4.93 19.83
CA ALA A 40 11.52 5.06 18.93
C ALA A 40 11.75 6.52 18.53
N GLY A 41 13.01 6.94 18.38
CA GLY A 41 13.31 8.31 17.97
C GLY A 41 14.74 8.51 17.47
N LYS A 42 14.94 9.55 16.67
CA LYS A 42 16.25 10.00 16.16
C LYS A 42 16.67 11.31 16.82
N SER A 43 17.98 11.49 17.06
CA SER A 43 18.54 12.78 17.51
C SER A 43 17.92 13.21 18.84
N ASN A 44 17.36 14.42 18.91
CA ASN A 44 16.53 14.88 20.02
C ASN A 44 15.40 13.89 20.41
N GLY A 45 14.75 13.26 19.43
CA GLY A 45 13.74 12.25 19.69
C GLY A 45 14.32 10.97 20.32
N GLY A 46 15.53 10.57 19.93
CA GLY A 46 16.25 9.46 20.55
C GLY A 46 16.71 9.79 21.97
N GLY A 47 17.11 11.04 22.22
CA GLY A 47 17.33 11.55 23.57
C GLY A 47 16.06 11.49 24.43
N PHE A 48 14.93 11.87 23.86
CA PHE A 48 13.64 11.86 24.56
C PHE A 48 13.13 10.45 24.88
N THR A 49 13.33 9.46 24.01
CA THR A 49 13.02 8.06 24.36
C THR A 49 13.86 7.57 25.54
N GLY A 50 15.13 7.99 25.64
CA GLY A 50 15.96 7.77 26.84
C GLY A 50 15.38 8.43 28.09
N THR A 51 14.92 9.68 28.00
CA THR A 51 14.24 10.40 29.09
C THR A 51 12.97 9.69 29.56
N LEU A 52 12.19 9.10 28.64
CA LEU A 52 11.01 8.29 28.99
C LEU A 52 11.42 7.02 29.72
N ALA A 53 12.42 6.29 29.22
CA ALA A 53 12.93 5.07 29.84
C ALA A 53 13.52 5.31 31.25
N CYS A 54 14.12 6.48 31.47
CA CYS A 54 14.65 6.91 32.76
C CYS A 54 13.59 7.38 33.77
N SER A 55 12.32 7.43 33.37
CA SER A 55 11.24 7.88 34.25
C SER A 55 10.46 6.69 34.79
N PRO A 56 10.25 6.56 36.11
CA PRO A 56 9.54 5.42 36.66
C PRO A 56 8.06 5.43 36.25
N ASP A 57 7.41 6.59 36.35
CA ASP A 57 5.97 6.70 36.03
C ASP A 57 5.71 6.64 34.52
N HIS A 58 6.52 7.33 33.72
CA HIS A 58 6.29 7.44 32.27
C HIS A 58 6.87 6.25 31.49
N GLY A 59 8.00 5.70 31.94
CA GLY A 59 8.62 4.52 31.35
C GLY A 59 7.80 3.25 31.54
N ALA A 60 6.93 3.19 32.56
CA ALA A 60 6.01 2.07 32.78
C ALA A 60 5.08 1.82 31.58
N ASN A 61 4.84 2.83 30.74
CA ASN A 61 4.01 2.70 29.55
C ASN A 61 4.69 1.96 28.39
N PHE A 62 6.00 1.73 28.43
CA PHE A 62 6.74 1.18 27.28
C PHE A 62 7.36 -0.16 27.61
N ALA A 63 7.26 -1.14 26.72
CA ALA A 63 7.88 -2.47 26.75
C ALA A 63 9.37 -2.44 26.37
N ALA A 64 9.79 -1.51 25.50
CA ALA A 64 11.19 -1.23 25.19
C ALA A 64 11.33 0.15 24.54
N VAL A 65 12.56 0.66 24.46
CA VAL A 65 12.87 1.86 23.67
C VAL A 65 13.99 1.62 22.67
N ALA A 66 13.90 2.32 21.53
CA ALA A 66 14.92 2.36 20.49
C ALA A 66 15.37 3.81 20.23
N ALA A 67 16.66 4.05 20.16
CA ALA A 67 17.21 5.37 19.85
C ALA A 67 18.16 5.28 18.65
N CYS A 68 18.12 6.29 17.79
CA CYS A 68 19.08 6.47 16.70
C CYS A 68 19.77 7.82 16.86
N SER A 69 21.10 7.85 16.89
CA SER A 69 21.89 9.07 17.09
C SER A 69 21.39 9.92 18.28
N GLY A 70 21.08 9.26 19.41
CA GLY A 70 20.29 9.85 20.49
C GLY A 70 21.02 10.98 21.23
N ALA A 71 20.36 12.13 21.39
CA ALA A 71 20.88 13.27 22.14
C ALA A 71 20.62 13.14 23.66
N PHE A 72 21.34 12.24 24.33
CA PHE A 72 21.11 11.86 25.72
C PHE A 72 21.60 12.89 26.76
N TYR A 73 20.90 14.03 26.88
CA TYR A 73 21.26 15.11 27.82
C TYR A 73 20.82 14.88 29.27
N THR A 74 19.84 14.01 29.50
CA THR A 74 19.23 13.74 30.82
C THR A 74 19.81 12.51 31.51
N ASP A 75 20.36 11.59 30.72
CA ASP A 75 20.95 10.33 31.19
C ASP A 75 22.46 10.34 30.91
N VAL A 76 23.13 11.35 31.44
CA VAL A 76 24.58 11.48 31.30
C VAL A 76 25.24 10.48 32.24
N VAL A 77 26.21 9.72 31.72
CA VAL A 77 27.00 8.79 32.53
C VAL A 77 27.72 9.59 33.62
N GLN A 78 27.58 9.17 34.88
CA GLN A 78 27.96 9.94 36.09
C GLN A 78 27.03 11.11 36.43
N ASP A 79 25.74 10.99 36.14
CA ASP A 79 24.73 11.93 36.62
C ASP A 79 24.81 12.12 38.14
N PRO A 80 25.22 13.32 38.63
CA PRO A 80 25.41 13.58 40.06
C PRO A 80 24.09 13.54 40.84
N ASN A 81 22.95 13.68 40.14
CA ASN A 81 21.63 13.69 40.76
C ASN A 81 20.96 12.31 40.73
N ASN A 82 21.61 11.30 40.14
CA ASN A 82 21.07 9.95 39.95
C ASN A 82 19.62 9.97 39.40
N SER A 83 19.34 10.83 38.43
CA SER A 83 18.00 11.20 37.98
C SER A 83 17.29 10.16 37.10
N CYS A 84 18.01 9.10 36.70
CA CYS A 84 17.46 8.02 35.89
C CYS A 84 17.01 6.83 36.75
N HIS A 85 15.69 6.59 36.76
CA HIS A 85 15.03 5.52 37.50
C HIS A 85 14.07 4.77 36.57
N PRO A 86 14.49 3.68 35.92
CA PRO A 86 13.61 2.92 35.05
C PRO A 86 12.49 2.24 35.85
N SER A 87 11.31 2.13 35.23
CA SER A 87 10.10 1.56 35.84
C SER A 87 10.20 0.07 36.16
N ARG A 88 11.11 -0.64 35.47
CA ARG A 88 11.37 -2.07 35.67
C ARG A 88 12.81 -2.40 35.32
N SER A 89 13.27 -3.57 35.77
CA SER A 89 14.52 -4.18 35.36
C SER A 89 14.28 -5.67 35.10
N PRO A 90 14.57 -6.18 33.90
CA PRO A 90 15.19 -5.47 32.78
C PRO A 90 14.20 -4.55 32.04
N PHE A 91 14.72 -3.42 31.56
CA PHE A 91 14.11 -2.52 30.59
C PHE A 91 14.89 -2.62 29.27
N PRO A 92 14.38 -3.31 28.24
CA PRO A 92 15.13 -3.51 27.00
C PRO A 92 15.44 -2.22 26.24
N ILE A 93 16.69 -2.07 25.81
CA ILE A 93 17.21 -0.91 25.07
C ILE A 93 17.80 -1.35 23.72
N LEU A 94 17.48 -0.59 22.67
CA LEU A 94 18.08 -0.69 21.35
C LEU A 94 18.66 0.66 20.93
N GLU A 95 19.85 0.67 20.35
CA GLU A 95 20.57 1.90 20.00
C GLU A 95 21.31 1.73 18.66
N PHE A 96 21.30 2.77 17.83
CA PHE A 96 22.01 2.85 16.56
C PHE A 96 22.76 4.18 16.45
N HIS A 97 24.04 4.14 16.10
CA HIS A 97 24.86 5.35 16.00
C HIS A 97 25.86 5.28 14.86
N GLY A 98 26.09 6.41 14.21
CA GLY A 98 27.11 6.56 13.18
C GLY A 98 28.51 6.82 13.75
N SER A 99 29.56 6.20 13.17
CA SER A 99 30.94 6.40 13.64
C SER A 99 31.49 7.80 13.36
N VAL A 100 30.89 8.53 12.41
CA VAL A 100 31.29 9.89 12.02
C VAL A 100 30.19 10.92 12.26
N ASP A 101 29.18 10.60 13.10
CA ASP A 101 28.09 11.51 13.45
C ASP A 101 28.64 12.87 13.96
N GLY A 102 28.52 13.90 13.13
CA GLY A 102 29.00 15.25 13.38
C GLY A 102 28.03 16.09 14.22
N THR A 103 26.79 15.63 14.40
CA THR A 103 25.75 16.36 15.12
C THR A 103 25.68 15.93 16.57
N ILE A 104 25.57 14.62 16.82
CA ILE A 104 25.62 13.98 18.14
C ILE A 104 26.74 12.93 18.08
N PRO A 105 27.99 13.26 18.45
CA PRO A 105 29.10 12.34 18.25
C PRO A 105 29.01 11.05 19.09
N TYR A 106 29.40 9.92 18.51
CA TYR A 106 29.50 8.63 19.21
C TYR A 106 30.48 8.68 20.41
N LEU A 107 31.57 9.45 20.25
CA LEU A 107 32.59 9.72 21.26
C LEU A 107 32.75 11.25 21.43
N PRO A 108 31.84 11.92 22.15
CA PRO A 108 31.88 13.37 22.30
C PRO A 108 33.11 13.80 23.12
N THR A 109 33.77 14.87 22.68
CA THR A 109 34.89 15.53 23.38
C THR A 109 34.50 16.88 23.97
N LYS A 110 33.28 17.34 23.68
CA LYS A 110 32.69 18.61 24.12
C LYS A 110 31.19 18.41 24.39
N ASN A 111 30.61 19.32 25.16
CA ASN A 111 29.18 19.35 25.38
C ASN A 111 28.41 19.63 24.08
N GLY A 112 27.22 19.06 23.95
CA GLY A 112 26.26 19.41 22.91
C GLY A 112 25.55 20.73 23.24
N SER A 113 24.70 21.20 22.32
CA SER A 113 23.94 22.44 22.50
C SER A 113 22.99 22.40 23.71
N GLY A 114 22.56 21.21 24.11
CA GLY A 114 21.65 20.97 25.23
C GLY A 114 22.31 20.58 26.54
N GLY A 115 23.65 20.53 26.61
CA GLY A 115 24.38 20.09 27.81
C GLY A 115 25.41 18.98 27.53
N PRO A 116 25.95 18.34 28.59
CA PRO A 116 26.88 17.22 28.45
C PRO A 116 26.24 16.05 27.70
N LEU A 117 27.07 15.32 26.94
CA LEU A 117 26.68 14.10 26.21
C LEU A 117 27.54 12.93 26.70
N PRO A 118 26.97 11.74 26.94
CA PRO A 118 27.76 10.56 27.26
C PRO A 118 28.47 10.02 26.02
N LYS A 119 29.58 9.31 26.21
CA LYS A 119 30.05 8.38 25.18
C LYS A 119 29.04 7.27 25.05
N ILE A 120 28.63 6.94 23.84
CA ILE A 120 27.58 5.93 23.60
C ILE A 120 27.97 4.55 24.18
N PRO A 121 29.22 4.07 24.09
CA PRO A 121 29.62 2.84 24.79
C PRO A 121 29.41 2.87 26.30
N ASP A 122 29.65 4.02 26.94
CA ASP A 122 29.47 4.19 28.38
C ASP A 122 27.97 4.24 28.75
N TRP A 123 27.16 4.85 27.88
CA TRP A 123 25.70 4.88 28.01
C TRP A 123 25.10 3.48 27.92
N LEU A 124 25.52 2.68 26.93
CA LEU A 124 25.11 1.27 26.79
C LEU A 124 25.53 0.43 28.00
N SER A 125 26.75 0.64 28.51
CA SER A 125 27.25 -0.04 29.71
C SER A 125 26.40 0.29 30.94
N THR A 126 26.04 1.56 31.11
CA THR A 126 25.18 2.03 32.21
C THR A 126 23.79 1.39 32.16
N TRP A 127 23.20 1.28 30.97
CA TRP A 127 21.94 0.53 30.79
C TRP A 127 22.08 -0.97 31.04
N GLY A 128 23.22 -1.57 30.66
CA GLY A 128 23.54 -2.95 31.02
C GLY A 128 23.51 -3.16 32.54
N GLN A 129 24.12 -2.25 33.30
CA GLN A 129 24.13 -2.30 34.77
C GLN A 129 22.73 -2.14 35.36
N ARG A 130 21.92 -1.18 34.86
CA ARG A 130 20.52 -1.01 35.27
C ARG A 130 19.67 -2.26 34.99
N ASN A 131 20.02 -3.02 33.96
CA ASN A 131 19.39 -4.28 33.57
C ASN A 131 20.01 -5.52 34.21
N GLY A 132 20.89 -5.35 35.22
CA GLY A 132 21.38 -6.44 36.05
C GLY A 132 22.71 -7.05 35.62
N CYS A 133 23.44 -6.45 34.67
CA CYS A 133 24.83 -6.85 34.42
C CYS A 133 25.75 -6.32 35.53
N ALA A 134 26.83 -7.06 35.82
CA ALA A 134 27.87 -6.60 36.75
C ALA A 134 28.57 -5.33 36.25
N ALA A 135 29.09 -4.51 37.16
CA ALA A 135 29.77 -3.25 36.81
C ALA A 135 30.97 -3.43 35.85
N ASN A 136 31.61 -4.59 35.86
CA ASN A 136 32.72 -4.95 34.97
C ASN A 136 32.31 -5.90 33.83
N TYR A 137 31.02 -6.01 33.54
CA TYR A 137 30.50 -6.89 32.48
C TYR A 137 31.09 -6.50 31.12
N LYS A 138 31.50 -7.51 30.36
CA LYS A 138 32.03 -7.34 29.01
C LYS A 138 30.97 -7.75 28.00
N PRO A 139 30.42 -6.82 27.19
CA PRO A 139 29.43 -7.17 26.19
C PRO A 139 30.02 -8.02 25.07
N VAL A 140 29.16 -8.80 24.42
CA VAL A 140 29.52 -9.50 23.20
C VAL A 140 29.55 -8.49 22.06
N VAL A 141 30.73 -8.34 21.45
CA VAL A 141 30.94 -7.45 20.31
C VAL A 141 31.18 -8.30 19.07
N SER A 142 30.40 -8.07 18.02
CA SER A 142 30.42 -8.87 16.79
C SER A 142 30.13 -8.01 15.57
N GLN A 143 30.44 -8.53 14.38
CA GLN A 143 30.00 -7.91 13.12
C GLN A 143 28.62 -8.43 12.75
N LEU A 144 27.69 -7.55 12.38
CA LEU A 144 26.34 -7.95 12.01
C LEU A 144 26.37 -8.72 10.67
N ASN A 145 25.99 -10.00 10.68
CA ASN A 145 25.91 -10.84 9.48
C ASN A 145 27.19 -10.87 8.61
N GLY A 146 28.37 -10.69 9.24
CA GLY A 146 29.65 -10.63 8.54
C GLY A 146 29.95 -9.29 7.86
N ASP A 147 29.07 -8.30 7.98
CA ASP A 147 29.31 -6.95 7.50
C ASP A 147 30.31 -6.21 8.40
N LYS A 148 31.47 -5.90 7.84
CA LYS A 148 32.56 -5.23 8.55
C LYS A 148 32.27 -3.77 8.86
N THR A 149 31.22 -3.19 8.28
CA THR A 149 30.83 -1.79 8.53
C THR A 149 29.80 -1.66 9.65
N VAL A 150 29.35 -2.76 10.27
CA VAL A 150 28.33 -2.71 11.33
C VAL A 150 28.76 -3.54 12.52
N GLN A 151 29.20 -2.86 13.57
CA GLN A 151 29.55 -3.47 14.85
C GLN A 151 28.32 -3.56 15.75
N LYS A 152 27.92 -4.77 16.12
CA LYS A 152 26.88 -5.06 17.12
C LYS A 152 27.49 -5.27 18.49
N THR A 153 27.03 -4.53 19.47
CA THR A 153 27.33 -4.71 20.90
C THR A 153 26.09 -5.24 21.61
N LEU A 154 26.22 -6.38 22.31
CA LEU A 154 25.10 -7.05 22.98
C LEU A 154 25.42 -7.29 24.46
N TYR A 155 24.54 -6.82 25.34
CA TYR A 155 24.54 -7.15 26.76
C TYR A 155 23.50 -8.22 27.04
N ASN A 156 23.97 -9.37 27.53
CA ASN A 156 23.12 -10.44 28.04
C ASN A 156 23.24 -10.50 29.56
N CYS A 157 22.22 -9.99 30.26
CA CYS A 157 22.19 -9.97 31.72
C CYS A 157 21.15 -10.99 32.19
N ASN A 158 21.50 -11.85 33.14
CA ASN A 158 20.61 -12.87 33.72
C ASN A 158 19.93 -13.77 32.66
N GLY A 159 20.65 -14.13 31.60
CA GLY A 159 20.14 -15.00 30.52
C GLY A 159 19.28 -14.31 29.47
N ALA A 160 19.03 -12.99 29.60
CA ALA A 160 18.24 -12.21 28.65
C ALA A 160 19.08 -11.18 27.90
N ASN A 161 18.80 -10.97 26.62
CA ASN A 161 19.39 -9.89 25.82
C ASN A 161 18.67 -8.58 26.15
N VAL A 162 19.35 -7.66 26.84
CA VAL A 162 18.69 -6.49 27.45
C VAL A 162 19.15 -5.14 26.89
N VAL A 163 20.34 -5.08 26.30
CA VAL A 163 20.82 -3.89 25.59
C VAL A 163 21.50 -4.32 24.30
N THR A 164 21.09 -3.73 23.18
CA THR A 164 21.74 -3.89 21.87
C THR A 164 22.13 -2.54 21.31
N GLY A 165 23.41 -2.35 20.99
CA GLY A 165 23.91 -1.18 20.28
C GLY A 165 24.47 -1.57 18.91
N TYR A 166 24.26 -0.71 17.92
CA TYR A 166 24.82 -0.85 16.59
C TYR A 166 25.64 0.39 16.25
N LEU A 167 26.95 0.22 16.04
CA LEU A 167 27.83 1.24 15.50
C LEU A 167 27.99 1.00 14.00
N ILE A 168 27.60 1.99 13.19
CA ILE A 168 27.67 1.94 11.73
C ILE A 168 28.86 2.77 11.26
N ASP A 169 29.83 2.11 10.64
CA ASP A 169 31.06 2.75 10.18
C ASP A 169 30.80 3.66 8.97
N GLY A 170 31.27 4.90 9.07
CA GLY A 170 31.17 5.91 8.02
C GLY A 170 29.78 6.58 7.89
N MET A 171 28.83 6.26 8.77
CA MET A 171 27.53 6.93 8.82
C MET A 171 27.62 8.20 9.69
N ASP A 172 27.07 9.30 9.19
CA ASP A 172 26.90 10.57 9.90
C ASP A 172 25.61 10.51 10.77
N HIS A 173 24.80 11.57 10.78
CA HIS A 173 23.66 11.73 11.66
C HIS A 173 22.37 11.27 10.98
N SER A 174 22.31 10.00 10.56
CA SER A 174 21.19 9.45 9.77
C SER A 174 20.63 8.14 10.30
N TRP A 175 19.40 7.82 9.89
CA TRP A 175 18.84 6.48 10.08
C TRP A 175 19.57 5.46 9.20
N PRO A 176 20.01 4.31 9.76
CA PRO A 176 20.56 3.23 8.95
C PRO A 176 19.47 2.68 8.03
N SER A 177 19.74 2.70 6.71
CA SER A 177 18.83 2.22 5.68
C SER A 177 19.60 1.59 4.53
N THR A 178 19.13 0.44 4.04
CA THR A 178 19.66 -0.26 2.86
C THR A 178 19.22 0.39 1.55
N THR A 179 18.25 1.29 1.61
CA THR A 179 17.78 2.08 0.47
C THR A 179 18.13 3.55 0.68
N ARG A 180 18.51 4.21 -0.41
CA ARG A 180 18.80 5.65 -0.41
C ARG A 180 17.53 6.43 -0.09
N ASN A 181 17.61 7.38 0.82
CA ASN A 181 16.50 8.23 1.23
C ASN A 181 16.99 9.66 1.52
N SER A 182 16.03 10.57 1.73
CA SER A 182 16.30 11.99 1.98
C SER A 182 17.16 12.25 3.22
N ASP A 183 17.07 11.39 4.24
CA ASP A 183 17.86 11.49 5.47
C ASP A 183 19.34 11.12 5.23
N GLN A 184 19.62 10.21 4.31
CA GLN A 184 21.01 9.92 3.90
C GLN A 184 21.56 11.03 3.01
N ASP A 185 20.75 11.54 2.09
CA ASP A 185 21.16 12.61 1.17
C ASP A 185 21.53 13.91 1.90
N SER A 186 20.78 14.29 2.94
CA SER A 186 21.06 15.51 3.71
C SER A 186 22.37 15.44 4.52
N HIS A 187 22.86 14.24 4.78
CA HIS A 187 24.05 13.96 5.58
C HIS A 187 25.23 13.43 4.74
N GLY A 188 25.06 13.28 3.42
CA GLY A 188 26.08 12.75 2.53
C GLY A 188 26.36 11.26 2.72
N ASP A 189 25.46 10.56 3.40
CA ASP A 189 25.59 9.13 3.70
C ASP A 189 25.20 8.26 2.50
N LYS A 190 25.79 7.07 2.45
CA LYS A 190 25.43 6.03 1.48
C LYS A 190 24.52 5.01 2.15
N PRO A 191 23.68 4.29 1.37
CA PRO A 191 22.92 3.17 1.91
C PRO A 191 23.82 2.17 2.64
N THR A 192 23.38 1.72 3.81
CA THR A 192 24.08 0.69 4.59
C THR A 192 24.03 -0.63 3.83
N ARG A 193 25.15 -1.37 3.79
CA ARG A 193 25.24 -2.62 3.02
C ARG A 193 24.38 -3.75 3.56
N SER A 194 24.08 -3.71 4.86
CA SER A 194 23.21 -4.65 5.54
C SER A 194 22.02 -3.94 6.16
N SER A 195 20.87 -4.60 6.20
CA SER A 195 19.71 -4.10 6.93
C SER A 195 20.00 -4.23 8.42
N VAL A 196 20.56 -3.17 9.00
CA VAL A 196 20.65 -3.03 10.47
C VAL A 196 19.23 -2.78 11.04
N THR A 197 18.34 -2.25 10.20
CA THR A 197 16.90 -2.04 10.42
C THR A 197 16.07 -3.33 10.36
N MET A 198 16.64 -4.47 9.96
CA MET A 198 15.95 -5.77 9.96
C MET A 198 15.82 -6.30 11.39
N ARG A 199 14.70 -5.95 12.02
CA ARG A 199 13.87 -6.75 12.96
C ARG A 199 12.88 -5.91 13.79
N ILE A 200 12.63 -4.64 13.46
CA ILE A 200 11.41 -3.98 13.95
C ILE A 200 10.18 -4.55 13.22
N SER A 201 10.31 -4.95 11.95
CA SER A 201 9.23 -5.54 11.14
C SER A 201 8.97 -7.04 11.37
N THR A 202 9.68 -7.71 12.30
CA THR A 202 9.59 -9.18 12.48
C THR A 202 9.17 -9.61 13.90
N LEU A 203 8.64 -8.69 14.71
CA LEU A 203 8.07 -9.00 16.03
C LEU A 203 6.53 -9.01 16.03
N LEU A 204 5.90 -8.91 14.85
CA LEU A 204 4.44 -8.89 14.70
C LEU A 204 3.79 -10.21 14.27
N PHE A 205 4.55 -11.30 14.12
CA PHE A 205 3.96 -12.58 13.72
C PHE A 205 4.50 -13.72 14.55
N LEU A 206 3.64 -14.22 15.45
CA LEU A 206 3.37 -15.62 15.76
C LEU A 206 2.59 -15.71 17.07
N VAL A 207 1.26 -15.78 17.00
CA VAL A 207 0.46 -16.51 18.01
C VAL A 207 -0.66 -17.27 17.29
N PRO A 208 -0.77 -18.59 17.49
CA PRO A 208 -1.92 -19.37 17.04
C PRO A 208 -3.13 -19.03 17.93
N LEU A 209 -4.24 -18.60 17.34
CA LEU A 209 -5.50 -18.40 18.06
C LEU A 209 -6.10 -19.77 18.41
N GLY A 210 -6.06 -20.13 19.68
CA GLY A 210 -6.96 -21.14 20.24
C GLY A 210 -8.35 -20.53 20.47
N PRO A 211 -9.45 -21.32 20.33
CA PRO A 211 -10.79 -20.77 20.41
C PRO A 211 -11.17 -20.56 21.88
N ALA A 212 -11.45 -19.32 22.26
CA ALA A 212 -12.17 -19.02 23.49
C ALA A 212 -13.52 -18.40 23.11
N ALA A 213 -14.56 -19.22 23.25
CA ALA A 213 -15.94 -18.78 23.12
C ALA A 213 -16.30 -17.83 24.27
N VAL A 214 -16.85 -16.66 23.93
CA VAL A 214 -17.71 -15.90 24.84
C VAL A 214 -18.91 -15.44 24.03
N ALA A 215 -20.09 -15.90 24.43
CA ALA A 215 -21.37 -15.49 23.86
C ALA A 215 -22.04 -14.49 24.81
N ALA A 216 -22.42 -13.33 24.28
CA ALA A 216 -23.72 -12.70 24.55
C ALA A 216 -24.06 -11.61 23.52
N LYS A 217 -24.56 -12.06 22.38
CA LYS A 217 -25.83 -11.61 21.76
C LYS A 217 -26.06 -10.10 21.58
N GLU A 218 -25.43 -9.51 20.59
CA GLU A 218 -26.05 -8.47 19.78
C GLU A 218 -26.75 -9.13 18.57
N ARG A 219 -27.81 -8.50 18.04
CA ARG A 219 -28.39 -8.96 16.76
C ARG A 219 -27.25 -9.04 15.75
N PRO A 220 -27.15 -10.10 14.92
CA PRO A 220 -26.12 -10.14 13.89
C PRO A 220 -26.25 -8.85 13.09
N ASP A 221 -25.19 -8.07 13.05
CA ASP A 221 -25.15 -6.86 12.26
C ASP A 221 -25.39 -7.27 10.80
N THR A 222 -26.61 -7.04 10.32
CA THR A 222 -27.04 -7.42 8.97
C THR A 222 -26.55 -6.43 7.92
N THR A 223 -25.79 -5.41 8.33
CA THR A 223 -25.22 -4.43 7.41
C THR A 223 -24.22 -5.14 6.48
N PRO A 224 -24.40 -5.05 5.16
CA PRO A 224 -23.44 -5.61 4.21
C PRO A 224 -22.01 -5.10 4.47
N LEU A 225 -21.02 -5.97 4.28
CA LEU A 225 -19.62 -5.64 4.53
C LEU A 225 -19.12 -4.57 3.55
N ALA A 226 -19.71 -4.46 2.35
CA ALA A 226 -19.47 -3.37 1.41
C ALA A 226 -19.76 -2.00 2.03
N LEU A 227 -20.90 -1.85 2.72
CA LEU A 227 -21.28 -0.58 3.38
C LEU A 227 -20.37 -0.28 4.57
N LYS A 228 -20.06 -1.30 5.38
CA LYS A 228 -19.11 -1.14 6.49
C LYS A 228 -17.73 -0.74 5.99
N MET A 229 -17.25 -1.34 4.89
CA MET A 229 -15.96 -0.98 4.30
C MET A 229 -15.99 0.46 3.77
N LEU A 230 -17.06 0.88 3.09
CA LEU A 230 -17.22 2.26 2.65
C LEU A 230 -17.26 3.24 3.82
N ASP A 231 -17.99 2.93 4.88
CA ASP A 231 -18.02 3.73 6.10
C ASP A 231 -16.64 3.83 6.76
N SER A 232 -15.85 2.77 6.68
CA SER A 232 -14.48 2.72 7.22
C SER A 232 -13.52 3.57 6.40
N ILE A 233 -13.65 3.54 5.07
CA ILE A 233 -12.92 4.41 4.13
C ILE A 233 -13.24 5.88 4.43
N ILE A 234 -14.53 6.20 4.62
CA ILE A 234 -15.02 7.54 4.99
C ILE A 234 -14.44 7.99 6.33
N ALA A 235 -14.48 7.13 7.34
CA ALA A 235 -13.95 7.43 8.68
C ALA A 235 -12.44 7.72 8.66
N ARG A 236 -11.70 7.19 7.67
CA ARG A 236 -10.28 7.44 7.45
C ARG A 236 -9.98 8.58 6.46
N GLU A 237 -11.02 9.24 5.93
CA GLU A 237 -10.91 10.32 4.93
C GLU A 237 -10.06 9.95 3.70
N GLN A 238 -10.05 8.68 3.29
CA GLN A 238 -9.19 8.21 2.21
C GLN A 238 -9.62 8.78 0.85
N GLY A 239 -8.66 9.10 -0.03
CA GLY A 239 -8.97 9.65 -1.36
C GLY A 239 -9.46 11.10 -1.39
N VAL A 240 -9.68 11.74 -0.23
CA VAL A 240 -10.04 13.17 -0.14
C VAL A 240 -8.85 14.06 -0.49
N VAL A 241 -7.65 13.69 -0.05
CA VAL A 241 -6.40 14.39 -0.38
C VAL A 241 -5.62 13.58 -1.41
N VAL A 242 -5.32 14.22 -2.53
CA VAL A 242 -4.57 13.60 -3.64
C VAL A 242 -3.18 14.23 -3.70
N ASP A 243 -2.16 13.44 -3.38
CA ASP A 243 -0.77 13.84 -3.55
C ASP A 243 -0.32 13.52 -5.00
N PRO A 244 -0.10 14.52 -5.86
CA PRO A 244 0.33 14.29 -7.25
C PRO A 244 1.75 13.73 -7.34
N SER A 245 2.54 13.76 -6.26
CA SER A 245 3.86 13.10 -6.21
C SER A 245 3.76 11.59 -5.99
N VAL A 246 2.64 11.10 -5.46
CA VAL A 246 2.35 9.67 -5.30
C VAL A 246 1.71 9.14 -6.57
N LYS A 247 2.44 8.31 -7.30
CA LYS A 247 2.06 7.87 -8.65
C LYS A 247 0.72 7.12 -8.73
N THR A 248 0.28 6.47 -7.65
CA THR A 248 -0.99 5.73 -7.61
C THR A 248 -2.17 6.52 -7.09
N SER A 249 -1.99 7.77 -6.64
CA SER A 249 -3.05 8.50 -5.93
C SER A 249 -4.30 8.72 -6.79
N VAL A 250 -4.13 8.95 -8.09
CA VAL A 250 -5.26 9.18 -9.02
C VAL A 250 -5.99 7.88 -9.35
N ILE A 251 -5.29 6.77 -9.60
CA ILE A 251 -5.95 5.47 -9.86
C ILE A 251 -6.64 4.91 -8.61
N GLU A 252 -6.08 5.13 -7.41
CA GLU A 252 -6.75 4.86 -6.14
C GLU A 252 -8.06 5.67 -6.04
N GLY A 253 -8.02 6.96 -6.39
CA GLY A 253 -9.21 7.82 -6.44
C GLY A 253 -10.23 7.35 -7.48
N GLY A 254 -9.82 7.03 -8.70
CA GLY A 254 -10.71 6.54 -9.76
C GLY A 254 -11.40 5.23 -9.38
N LEU A 255 -10.66 4.30 -8.76
CA LEU A 255 -11.23 3.07 -8.24
C LEU A 255 -12.24 3.36 -7.10
N LEU A 256 -11.91 4.26 -6.17
CA LEU A 256 -12.83 4.66 -5.10
C LEU A 256 -14.12 5.31 -5.64
N LEU A 257 -14.04 6.19 -6.64
CA LEU A 257 -15.21 6.75 -7.30
C LEU A 257 -16.09 5.65 -7.90
N LEU A 258 -15.50 4.66 -8.57
CA LEU A 258 -16.25 3.50 -9.07
C LEU A 258 -16.94 2.74 -7.93
N GLY A 259 -16.21 2.46 -6.83
CA GLY A 259 -16.77 1.77 -5.66
C GLY A 259 -17.96 2.49 -5.03
N ILE A 260 -17.87 3.81 -4.84
CA ILE A 260 -18.96 4.62 -4.28
C ILE A 260 -20.16 4.63 -5.25
N SER A 261 -19.93 4.85 -6.54
CA SER A 261 -20.99 4.85 -7.55
C SER A 261 -21.71 3.50 -7.62
N GLU A 262 -21.00 2.37 -7.59
CA GLU A 262 -21.62 1.05 -7.60
C GLU A 262 -22.51 0.82 -6.37
N VAL A 263 -22.09 1.29 -5.19
CA VAL A 263 -22.91 1.25 -3.96
C VAL A 263 -24.18 2.09 -4.13
N LEU A 264 -24.04 3.35 -4.57
CA LEU A 264 -25.16 4.27 -4.78
C LEU A 264 -26.16 3.73 -5.83
N GLU A 265 -25.66 3.14 -6.92
CA GLU A 265 -26.49 2.67 -8.04
C GLU A 265 -27.19 1.33 -7.74
N ASN A 266 -26.59 0.44 -6.94
CA ASN A 266 -27.06 -0.95 -6.85
C ASN A 266 -27.51 -1.39 -5.45
N MET A 267 -27.12 -0.70 -4.38
CA MET A 267 -27.46 -1.10 -3.02
C MET A 267 -28.76 -0.44 -2.52
N PRO A 268 -29.58 -1.16 -1.73
CA PRO A 268 -30.72 -0.54 -1.07
C PRO A 268 -30.22 0.35 0.07
N LEU A 269 -30.28 1.68 -0.13
CA LEU A 269 -29.84 2.67 0.84
C LEU A 269 -31.04 3.39 1.48
N THR A 270 -30.87 3.80 2.73
CA THR A 270 -31.74 4.83 3.31
C THR A 270 -31.34 6.18 2.73
N GLN A 271 -32.25 7.16 2.75
CA GLN A 271 -31.95 8.52 2.29
C GLN A 271 -30.72 9.11 3.00
N GLU A 272 -30.55 8.85 4.30
CA GLU A 272 -29.38 9.30 5.07
C GLU A 272 -28.06 8.71 4.55
N LEU A 273 -28.04 7.42 4.20
CA LEU A 273 -26.85 6.77 3.66
C LEU A 273 -26.55 7.22 2.23
N GLU A 274 -27.60 7.41 1.42
CA GLU A 274 -27.47 7.98 0.07
C GLU A 274 -26.83 9.37 0.12
N GLU A 275 -27.37 10.28 0.94
CA GLU A 275 -26.84 11.64 1.13
C GLU A 275 -25.38 11.62 1.66
N LYS A 276 -25.07 10.72 2.60
CA LYS A 276 -23.70 10.53 3.13
C LYS A 276 -22.71 10.12 2.04
N TYR A 277 -23.07 9.13 1.23
CA TYR A 277 -22.19 8.60 0.20
C TYR A 277 -22.07 9.53 -1.01
N GLU A 278 -23.14 10.23 -1.39
CA GLU A 278 -23.08 11.30 -2.40
C GLU A 278 -22.17 12.43 -1.94
N SER A 279 -22.29 12.87 -0.68
CA SER A 279 -21.43 13.92 -0.13
C SER A 279 -19.95 13.52 -0.15
N TYR A 280 -19.65 12.26 0.15
CA TYR A 280 -18.28 11.76 0.10
C TYR A 280 -17.77 11.59 -1.33
N LEU A 281 -18.60 11.14 -2.27
CA LEU A 281 -18.27 11.12 -3.70
C LEU A 281 -17.85 12.51 -4.17
N GLU A 282 -18.64 13.54 -3.84
CA GLU A 282 -18.33 14.95 -4.18
C GLU A 282 -17.03 15.43 -3.55
N LEU A 283 -16.75 15.04 -2.31
CA LEU A 283 -15.52 15.38 -1.62
C LEU A 283 -14.29 14.76 -2.30
N VAL A 284 -14.33 13.47 -2.66
CA VAL A 284 -13.25 12.77 -3.38
C VAL A 284 -13.04 13.40 -4.76
N MET A 285 -14.11 13.68 -5.52
CA MET A 285 -14.01 14.38 -6.80
C MET A 285 -13.37 15.76 -6.65
N SER A 286 -13.72 16.51 -5.59
CA SER A 286 -13.15 17.83 -5.30
C SER A 286 -11.65 17.77 -5.00
N GLY A 287 -11.16 16.69 -4.40
CA GLY A 287 -9.73 16.44 -4.18
C GLY A 287 -8.96 16.09 -5.46
N LEU A 288 -9.60 15.38 -6.40
CA LEU A 288 -8.99 14.94 -7.67
C LEU A 288 -8.96 16.05 -8.73
N VAL A 289 -9.99 16.90 -8.79
CA VAL A 289 -10.13 17.95 -9.81
C VAL A 289 -8.90 18.88 -9.92
N PRO A 290 -8.28 19.37 -8.82
CA PRO A 290 -7.12 20.26 -8.90
C PRO A 290 -5.88 19.64 -9.54
N VAL A 291 -5.69 18.31 -9.44
CA VAL A 291 -4.50 17.62 -9.95
C VAL A 291 -4.62 17.20 -11.42
N LEU A 292 -5.76 17.46 -12.07
CA LEU A 292 -6.09 17.06 -13.45
C LEU A 292 -6.46 18.25 -14.35
N LYS A 293 -5.89 19.42 -14.08
CA LYS A 293 -6.22 20.68 -14.78
C LYS A 293 -5.10 21.18 -15.69
N ASN A 294 -3.98 20.48 -15.78
CA ASN A 294 -2.80 20.99 -16.45
C ASN A 294 -2.33 20.03 -17.55
N VAL A 295 -2.93 20.15 -18.73
CA VAL A 295 -2.58 19.36 -19.92
C VAL A 295 -1.07 19.20 -20.11
N THR A 296 -0.28 20.27 -19.92
CA THR A 296 1.18 20.21 -20.10
C THR A 296 1.89 19.27 -19.11
N ALA A 297 1.42 19.24 -17.87
CA ALA A 297 1.92 18.31 -16.86
C ALA A 297 1.36 16.90 -17.09
N ASP A 298 0.03 16.83 -17.29
CA ASP A 298 -0.76 15.61 -17.35
C ASP A 298 -0.35 14.73 -18.54
N VAL A 299 0.05 15.30 -19.70
CA VAL A 299 0.59 14.51 -20.84
C VAL A 299 1.85 13.72 -20.50
N THR A 300 2.57 14.12 -19.44
CA THR A 300 3.75 13.43 -18.93
C THR A 300 3.50 12.56 -17.72
N SER A 301 2.26 12.47 -17.23
CA SER A 301 1.80 11.59 -16.15
C SER A 301 1.42 10.18 -16.65
N PRO A 302 1.26 9.16 -15.78
CA PRO A 302 0.78 7.85 -16.20
C PRO A 302 -0.66 7.90 -16.74
N LEU A 303 -1.07 6.91 -17.53
CA LEU A 303 -2.48 6.79 -17.97
C LEU A 303 -3.47 6.62 -16.80
N ASP A 304 -2.99 6.43 -15.58
CA ASP A 304 -3.76 6.40 -14.33
C ASP A 304 -4.69 7.60 -14.17
N GLU A 305 -4.35 8.76 -14.74
CA GLU A 305 -5.18 9.97 -14.72
C GLU A 305 -6.58 9.78 -15.33
N PHE A 306 -6.70 8.88 -16.30
CA PHE A 306 -7.97 8.66 -17.00
C PHE A 306 -8.95 7.81 -16.21
N SER A 307 -8.51 7.16 -15.13
CA SER A 307 -9.34 6.28 -14.29
C SER A 307 -10.54 6.98 -13.66
N VAL A 308 -10.46 8.30 -13.43
CA VAL A 308 -11.55 9.10 -12.87
C VAL A 308 -12.59 9.50 -13.91
N GLY A 309 -12.20 9.51 -15.19
CA GLY A 309 -12.90 10.25 -16.23
C GLY A 309 -14.32 9.74 -16.47
N THR A 310 -14.53 8.42 -16.51
CA THR A 310 -15.87 7.83 -16.68
C THR A 310 -16.82 8.24 -15.55
N GLN A 311 -16.35 8.28 -14.31
CA GLN A 311 -17.18 8.67 -13.16
C GLN A 311 -17.46 10.18 -13.16
N PHE A 312 -16.50 11.01 -13.58
CA PHE A 312 -16.74 12.43 -13.76
C PHE A 312 -17.81 12.70 -14.83
N ILE A 313 -17.81 11.95 -15.93
CA ILE A 313 -18.83 12.06 -16.98
C ILE A 313 -20.21 11.70 -16.43
N LYS A 314 -20.34 10.55 -15.73
CA LYS A 314 -21.58 10.15 -15.07
C LYS A 314 -22.11 11.24 -14.12
N GLN A 315 -21.24 11.78 -13.27
CA GLN A 315 -21.65 12.82 -12.32
C GLN A 315 -22.01 14.13 -13.03
N TYR A 316 -21.30 14.50 -14.09
CA TYR A 316 -21.64 15.67 -14.91
C TYR A 316 -23.04 15.52 -15.53
N GLN A 317 -23.36 14.36 -16.10
CA GLN A 317 -24.70 14.09 -16.64
C GLN A 317 -25.79 14.21 -15.56
N LYS A 318 -25.51 13.77 -14.33
CA LYS A 318 -26.45 13.86 -13.20
C LYS A 318 -26.64 15.29 -12.69
N THR A 319 -25.59 16.10 -12.63
CA THR A 319 -25.57 17.37 -11.88
C THR A 319 -25.45 18.63 -12.73
N GLY A 320 -24.96 18.52 -13.97
CA GLY A 320 -24.57 19.66 -14.80
C GLY A 320 -23.36 20.44 -14.28
N ASN A 321 -22.55 19.89 -13.38
CA ASN A 321 -21.42 20.60 -12.75
C ASN A 321 -20.34 20.99 -13.79
N LEU A 322 -20.27 22.30 -14.10
CA LEU A 322 -19.33 22.84 -15.09
C LEU A 322 -17.86 22.71 -14.71
N THR A 323 -17.54 22.57 -13.42
CA THR A 323 -16.16 22.30 -12.99
C THR A 323 -15.72 20.91 -13.44
N LEU A 324 -16.60 19.90 -13.30
CA LEU A 324 -16.34 18.55 -13.81
C LEU A 324 -16.23 18.56 -15.33
N LEU A 325 -17.14 19.26 -16.04
CA LEU A 325 -17.05 19.41 -17.49
C LEU A 325 -15.70 19.96 -17.94
N SER A 326 -15.22 21.03 -17.29
CA SER A 326 -13.90 21.60 -17.61
C SER A 326 -12.79 20.59 -17.42
N THR A 327 -12.80 19.81 -16.32
CA THR A 327 -11.77 18.80 -16.07
C THR A 327 -11.87 17.61 -17.04
N ILE A 328 -13.08 17.17 -17.41
CA ILE A 328 -13.32 16.14 -18.43
C ILE A 328 -12.73 16.59 -19.79
N GLN A 329 -12.92 17.85 -20.16
CA GLN A 329 -12.33 18.42 -21.38
C GLN A 329 -10.81 18.48 -21.31
N THR A 330 -10.22 18.80 -20.15
CA THR A 330 -8.76 18.74 -19.94
C THR A 330 -8.22 17.32 -20.08
N LEU A 331 -8.90 16.33 -19.49
CA LEU A 331 -8.56 14.91 -19.67
C LEU A 331 -8.61 14.53 -21.16
N HIS A 332 -9.67 14.90 -21.89
CA HIS A 332 -9.74 14.59 -23.31
C HIS A 332 -8.64 15.29 -24.14
N GLN A 333 -8.31 16.55 -23.86
CA GLN A 333 -7.17 17.23 -24.48
C GLN A 333 -5.85 16.50 -24.20
N THR A 334 -5.70 15.97 -22.99
CA THR A 334 -4.54 15.17 -22.60
C THR A 334 -4.49 13.84 -23.36
N ASP A 335 -5.63 13.14 -23.51
CA ASP A 335 -5.79 11.93 -24.33
C ASP A 335 -5.31 12.15 -25.77
N LEU A 336 -5.77 13.22 -26.41
CA LEU A 336 -5.39 13.57 -27.79
C LEU A 336 -3.88 13.80 -27.98
N LEU A 337 -3.16 14.17 -26.92
CA LEU A 337 -1.73 14.43 -26.94
C LEU A 337 -0.89 13.22 -26.47
N ARG A 338 -1.51 12.11 -26.05
CA ARG A 338 -0.77 10.91 -25.63
C ARG A 338 -0.04 10.27 -26.80
N ASN A 339 1.20 9.87 -26.53
CA ASN A 339 1.98 9.08 -27.47
C ASN A 339 1.36 7.70 -27.68
N ARG A 340 1.43 7.21 -28.92
CA ARG A 340 0.94 5.91 -29.33
C ARG A 340 2.03 5.14 -30.06
N GLN A 341 1.93 3.82 -29.98
CA GLN A 341 2.69 2.90 -30.83
C GLN A 341 2.16 2.96 -32.27
N SER A 342 2.92 2.37 -33.19
CA SER A 342 2.55 2.30 -34.62
C SER A 342 1.23 1.56 -34.90
N ASP A 343 0.76 0.74 -33.96
CA ASP A 343 -0.51 0.01 -34.02
C ASP A 343 -1.67 0.75 -33.32
N GLY A 344 -1.45 1.98 -32.84
CA GLY A 344 -2.45 2.79 -32.16
C GLY A 344 -2.56 2.58 -30.64
N SER A 345 -1.87 1.59 -30.06
CA SER A 345 -1.83 1.37 -28.60
C SER A 345 -1.18 2.54 -27.88
N TYR A 346 -1.70 2.93 -26.72
CA TYR A 346 -1.12 4.03 -25.97
C TYR A 346 0.19 3.62 -25.30
N TRP A 347 1.08 4.59 -25.18
CA TRP A 347 2.14 4.51 -24.18
C TRP A 347 1.52 4.71 -22.81
N TYR A 348 1.89 3.86 -21.86
CA TYR A 348 1.42 3.93 -20.48
C TYR A 348 1.92 5.19 -19.76
N TYR A 349 3.13 5.63 -20.09
CA TYR A 349 3.79 6.77 -19.47
C TYR A 349 4.77 7.40 -20.45
N VAL A 350 5.66 8.29 -20.00
CA VAL A 350 6.80 8.79 -20.79
C VAL A 350 7.81 7.70 -21.20
N TYR A 351 7.51 6.43 -20.91
CA TYR A 351 8.25 5.26 -21.35
C TYR A 351 7.94 4.96 -22.82
N PRO A 352 8.92 5.12 -23.74
CA PRO A 352 8.67 4.93 -25.17
C PRO A 352 8.21 3.52 -25.51
N ASN A 353 7.11 3.45 -26.26
CA ASN A 353 6.47 2.22 -26.74
C ASN A 353 6.00 1.24 -25.66
N ILE A 354 5.97 1.62 -24.38
CA ILE A 354 5.51 0.70 -23.33
C ILE A 354 4.01 0.81 -23.13
N THR A 355 3.28 -0.31 -23.21
CA THR A 355 1.92 -0.42 -22.69
C THR A 355 1.92 -1.32 -21.46
N THR A 356 1.14 -0.97 -20.44
CA THR A 356 0.90 -1.81 -19.26
C THR A 356 -0.58 -2.06 -19.08
N GLN A 357 -0.90 -3.09 -18.30
CA GLN A 357 -2.28 -3.46 -18.01
C GLN A 357 -3.00 -2.43 -17.11
N ASP A 358 -2.28 -1.68 -16.29
CA ASP A 358 -2.83 -0.63 -15.43
C ASP A 358 -3.55 0.43 -16.26
N GLY A 359 -2.95 0.84 -17.39
CA GLY A 359 -3.56 1.77 -18.34
C GLY A 359 -4.84 1.25 -19.00
N LEU A 360 -5.06 -0.07 -19.04
CA LEU A 360 -6.27 -0.67 -19.61
C LEU A 360 -7.50 -0.50 -18.72
N PHE A 361 -7.33 -0.31 -17.41
CA PHE A 361 -8.43 0.09 -16.53
C PHE A 361 -8.86 1.54 -16.82
N SER A 362 -7.89 2.40 -17.10
CA SER A 362 -8.10 3.84 -17.11
C SER A 362 -8.59 4.38 -18.46
N ILE A 363 -7.87 4.14 -19.54
CA ILE A 363 -8.10 4.88 -20.80
C ILE A 363 -9.23 4.33 -21.67
N PRO A 364 -9.41 3.00 -21.87
CA PRO A 364 -10.40 2.50 -22.82
C PRO A 364 -11.83 2.88 -22.45
N SER A 365 -12.18 2.84 -21.17
CA SER A 365 -13.51 3.22 -20.67
C SER A 365 -13.73 4.73 -20.75
N PHE A 366 -12.73 5.55 -20.39
CA PHE A 366 -12.82 7.00 -20.50
C PHE A 366 -12.94 7.46 -21.96
N HIS A 367 -12.09 6.96 -22.84
CA HIS A 367 -12.08 7.32 -24.26
C HIS A 367 -13.42 6.99 -24.93
N SER A 368 -13.98 5.81 -24.62
CA SER A 368 -15.32 5.42 -25.08
C SER A 368 -16.41 6.31 -24.48
N ALA A 369 -16.34 6.64 -23.18
CA ALA A 369 -17.39 7.39 -22.49
C ALA A 369 -17.43 8.85 -22.95
N TYR A 370 -16.24 9.43 -23.17
CA TYR A 370 -16.14 10.78 -23.71
C TYR A 370 -16.75 10.85 -25.12
N ALA A 371 -16.39 9.92 -26.00
CA ALA A 371 -16.92 9.94 -27.36
C ALA A 371 -18.43 9.66 -27.40
N HIS A 372 -18.92 8.76 -26.54
CA HIS A 372 -20.36 8.51 -26.39
C HIS A 372 -21.14 9.78 -26.05
N GLU A 373 -20.63 10.60 -25.13
CA GLU A 373 -21.35 11.77 -24.62
C GLU A 373 -21.10 13.04 -25.44
N PHE A 374 -19.86 13.28 -25.86
CA PHE A 374 -19.43 14.57 -26.40
C PHE A 374 -19.00 14.52 -27.87
N ASP A 375 -18.80 13.33 -28.45
CA ASP A 375 -18.30 13.17 -29.83
C ASP A 375 -18.98 11.99 -30.55
N VAL A 376 -20.32 12.03 -30.55
CA VAL A 376 -21.20 10.92 -31.02
C VAL A 376 -20.85 10.47 -32.43
N ASP A 377 -20.47 11.40 -33.31
CA ASP A 377 -20.13 11.11 -34.71
C ASP A 377 -18.87 10.24 -34.83
N ASN A 378 -17.95 10.31 -33.86
CA ASN A 378 -16.72 9.51 -33.82
C ASN A 378 -16.77 8.36 -32.79
N ALA A 379 -17.89 8.20 -32.07
CA ALA A 379 -18.01 7.23 -30.98
C ALA A 379 -17.71 5.79 -31.43
N LEU A 380 -18.13 5.37 -32.63
CA LEU A 380 -17.83 4.03 -33.14
C LEU A 380 -16.32 3.80 -33.29
N THR A 381 -15.58 4.79 -33.80
CA THR A 381 -14.12 4.74 -33.93
C THR A 381 -13.43 4.70 -32.57
N ALA A 382 -13.95 5.44 -31.58
CA ALA A 382 -13.45 5.40 -30.21
C ALA A 382 -13.63 3.99 -29.61
N TYR A 383 -14.79 3.36 -29.79
CA TYR A 383 -15.05 1.99 -29.32
C TYR A 383 -14.12 0.96 -29.98
N GLN A 384 -13.87 1.11 -31.30
CA GLN A 384 -12.91 0.28 -32.02
C GLN A 384 -11.48 0.47 -31.49
N THR A 385 -11.09 1.70 -31.19
CA THR A 385 -9.78 2.03 -30.61
C THR A 385 -9.63 1.41 -29.22
N SER A 386 -10.65 1.48 -28.37
CA SER A 386 -10.66 0.83 -27.06
C SER A 386 -10.53 -0.69 -27.18
N ALA A 387 -11.28 -1.34 -28.08
CA ALA A 387 -11.19 -2.78 -28.31
C ALA A 387 -9.81 -3.21 -28.86
N LEU A 388 -9.22 -2.41 -29.75
CA LEU A 388 -7.88 -2.63 -30.29
C LEU A 388 -6.83 -2.63 -29.19
N HIS A 389 -6.96 -1.74 -28.20
CA HIS A 389 -6.00 -1.64 -27.11
C HIS A 389 -5.95 -2.92 -26.26
N PHE A 390 -7.12 -3.51 -25.97
CA PHE A 390 -7.21 -4.81 -25.30
C PHE A 390 -6.68 -5.95 -26.18
N SER A 391 -7.08 -6.03 -27.46
CA SER A 391 -6.61 -7.11 -28.33
C SER A 391 -5.11 -7.07 -28.53
N ASN A 392 -4.50 -5.89 -28.65
CA ASN A 392 -3.05 -5.80 -28.83
C ASN A 392 -2.30 -6.39 -27.64
N ILE A 393 -2.63 -6.01 -26.39
CA ILE A 393 -1.96 -6.60 -25.22
C ILE A 393 -2.22 -8.10 -25.15
N ILE A 394 -3.43 -8.54 -25.43
CA ILE A 394 -3.82 -9.95 -25.31
C ILE A 394 -3.16 -10.80 -26.38
N ASP A 395 -3.20 -10.43 -27.66
CA ASP A 395 -2.59 -11.21 -28.74
C ASP A 395 -1.07 -11.30 -28.55
N ARG A 396 -0.44 -10.24 -28.04
CA ARG A 396 1.00 -10.19 -27.73
C ARG A 396 1.39 -10.98 -26.49
N CYS A 397 0.52 -11.04 -25.48
CA CYS A 397 0.76 -11.85 -24.29
C CYS A 397 0.43 -13.33 -24.53
N LEU A 398 -0.72 -13.64 -25.14
CA LEU A 398 -1.23 -15.00 -25.35
C LEU A 398 -0.44 -15.79 -26.39
N SER A 399 0.17 -15.12 -27.38
CA SER A 399 1.14 -15.77 -28.27
C SER A 399 2.34 -16.35 -27.50
N HIS A 400 2.53 -15.95 -26.24
CA HIS A 400 3.78 -16.13 -25.49
C HIS A 400 3.62 -16.64 -24.04
N SER A 401 2.40 -16.65 -23.52
CA SER A 401 2.05 -17.10 -22.17
C SER A 401 1.32 -18.45 -22.23
N PRO A 402 1.94 -19.56 -21.79
CA PRO A 402 1.32 -20.89 -21.87
C PRO A 402 0.10 -21.03 -20.94
N THR A 403 -0.08 -20.12 -19.98
CA THR A 403 -1.19 -20.14 -19.00
C THR A 403 -2.40 -19.34 -19.47
N GLY A 404 -2.23 -18.47 -20.47
CA GLY A 404 -3.24 -17.52 -20.91
C GLY A 404 -3.32 -16.24 -20.07
N LEU A 405 -2.45 -16.08 -19.06
CA LEU A 405 -2.34 -14.86 -18.27
C LEU A 405 -1.45 -13.82 -18.95
N LEU A 406 -1.61 -12.56 -18.55
CA LEU A 406 -0.97 -11.41 -19.19
C LEU A 406 0.24 -10.92 -18.39
N TYR A 407 1.38 -10.73 -19.06
CA TYR A 407 2.55 -10.09 -18.47
C TYR A 407 2.26 -8.62 -18.13
N HIS A 408 2.88 -8.08 -17.07
CA HIS A 408 2.61 -6.72 -16.57
C HIS A 408 2.67 -5.63 -17.66
N GLY A 409 3.66 -5.68 -18.55
CA GLY A 409 3.78 -4.73 -19.66
C GLY A 409 4.46 -5.30 -20.90
N TYR A 410 4.33 -4.56 -22.00
CA TYR A 410 4.80 -4.94 -23.34
C TYR A 410 5.39 -3.75 -24.12
N ASP A 411 6.37 -4.06 -24.97
CA ASP A 411 7.20 -3.19 -25.80
C ASP A 411 7.40 -3.89 -27.16
N PRO A 412 6.66 -3.48 -28.21
CA PRO A 412 6.83 -4.08 -29.53
C PRO A 412 8.22 -3.84 -30.12
N THR A 413 8.93 -2.78 -29.71
CA THR A 413 10.23 -2.43 -30.29
C THR A 413 11.39 -3.12 -29.57
N ARG A 414 11.15 -3.73 -28.40
CA ARG A 414 12.16 -4.42 -27.57
C ARG A 414 13.34 -3.51 -27.21
N SER A 415 13.09 -2.20 -27.17
CA SER A 415 14.10 -1.17 -26.98
C SER A 415 14.07 -0.56 -25.58
N PHE A 416 13.04 -0.85 -24.78
CA PHE A 416 12.89 -0.26 -23.45
C PHE A 416 14.03 -0.67 -22.52
N PRO A 417 14.88 0.23 -22.01
CA PRO A 417 16.15 -0.16 -21.40
C PRO A 417 16.07 -1.06 -20.15
N ILE A 418 14.95 -1.03 -19.43
CA ILE A 418 14.80 -1.72 -18.14
C ILE A 418 14.62 -3.23 -18.30
N TRP A 419 13.87 -3.65 -19.32
CA TRP A 419 13.69 -5.08 -19.61
C TRP A 419 13.86 -5.45 -21.10
N GLY A 420 13.92 -4.48 -22.00
CA GLY A 420 14.57 -4.50 -23.31
C GLY A 420 14.43 -5.80 -24.09
N SER A 421 15.58 -6.38 -24.44
CA SER A 421 15.70 -7.70 -25.07
C SER A 421 15.78 -8.86 -24.04
N LEU A 422 15.59 -8.60 -22.74
CA LEU A 422 15.67 -9.64 -21.70
C LEU A 422 14.63 -10.74 -21.94
N THR A 423 13.51 -10.38 -22.56
CA THR A 423 12.64 -11.35 -23.22
C THR A 423 12.82 -11.17 -24.72
N SER A 424 13.03 -12.26 -25.46
CA SER A 424 13.15 -12.21 -26.93
C SER A 424 11.88 -11.68 -27.63
N ARG A 425 10.82 -11.45 -26.85
CA ARG A 425 9.42 -11.28 -27.23
C ARG A 425 8.81 -9.95 -26.75
N GLY A 426 9.57 -9.09 -26.07
CA GLY A 426 9.10 -7.74 -25.76
C GLY A 426 8.06 -7.63 -24.64
N HIS A 427 8.03 -8.57 -23.69
CA HIS A 427 7.18 -8.50 -22.49
C HIS A 427 8.00 -8.41 -21.20
N SER A 428 7.39 -7.94 -20.10
CA SER A 428 7.97 -7.99 -18.75
C SER A 428 8.24 -9.44 -18.30
N GLN A 429 9.11 -9.66 -17.30
CA GLN A 429 9.55 -11.03 -16.96
C GLN A 429 8.53 -11.83 -16.12
N SER A 430 7.70 -11.18 -15.31
CA SER A 430 6.73 -11.85 -14.43
C SER A 430 5.29 -11.39 -14.66
N ILE A 431 4.35 -12.22 -14.24
CA ILE A 431 2.90 -11.98 -14.29
C ILE A 431 2.45 -11.48 -12.92
N TRP A 432 2.20 -10.18 -12.83
CA TRP A 432 1.74 -9.53 -11.60
C TRP A 432 0.22 -9.58 -11.50
N ALA A 433 -0.30 -10.11 -10.39
CA ALA A 433 -1.71 -10.38 -10.23
C ALA A 433 -2.61 -9.13 -10.35
N ARG A 434 -2.26 -8.02 -9.66
CA ARG A 434 -3.09 -6.81 -9.74
C ARG A 434 -3.10 -6.18 -11.13
N ALA A 435 -2.02 -6.30 -11.91
CA ALA A 435 -2.02 -5.88 -13.32
C ALA A 435 -3.09 -6.62 -14.14
N VAL A 436 -3.19 -7.94 -13.95
CA VAL A 436 -4.25 -8.75 -14.59
C VAL A 436 -5.64 -8.33 -14.09
N GLY A 437 -5.76 -8.00 -12.80
CA GLY A 437 -6.97 -7.44 -12.22
C GLY A 437 -7.43 -6.15 -12.92
N TRP A 438 -6.50 -5.23 -13.21
CA TRP A 438 -6.81 -4.00 -13.94
C TRP A 438 -7.37 -4.25 -15.34
N THR A 439 -6.82 -5.23 -16.07
CA THR A 439 -7.37 -5.62 -17.37
C THR A 439 -8.81 -6.14 -17.24
N CYS A 440 -9.09 -6.95 -16.20
CA CYS A 440 -10.44 -7.46 -15.95
C CYS A 440 -11.43 -6.33 -15.67
N MET A 441 -11.04 -5.37 -14.82
CA MET A 441 -11.83 -4.18 -14.51
C MET A 441 -12.07 -3.32 -15.75
N GLY A 442 -11.04 -3.02 -16.52
CA GLY A 442 -11.12 -2.20 -17.73
C GLY A 442 -12.05 -2.79 -18.79
N LEU A 443 -12.06 -4.11 -18.96
CA LEU A 443 -12.97 -4.78 -19.88
C LEU A 443 -14.43 -4.62 -19.46
N LEU A 444 -14.73 -4.80 -18.18
CA LEU A 444 -16.08 -4.62 -17.64
C LEU A 444 -16.55 -3.17 -17.78
N THR A 445 -15.74 -2.20 -17.35
CA THR A 445 -16.10 -0.78 -17.42
C THR A 445 -16.19 -0.26 -18.85
N THR A 446 -15.41 -0.79 -19.79
CA THR A 446 -15.56 -0.46 -21.21
C THR A 446 -16.85 -1.05 -21.78
N LEU A 447 -17.20 -2.28 -21.41
CA LEU A 447 -18.45 -2.91 -21.82
C LEU A 447 -19.70 -2.22 -21.27
N ASP A 448 -19.62 -1.56 -20.11
CA ASP A 448 -20.72 -0.73 -19.58
C ASP A 448 -21.01 0.48 -20.48
N VAL A 449 -19.97 1.02 -21.12
CA VAL A 449 -20.05 2.25 -21.92
C VAL A 449 -20.42 1.97 -23.38
N VAL A 450 -19.87 0.91 -23.98
CA VAL A 450 -20.15 0.58 -25.38
C VAL A 450 -21.60 0.10 -25.52
N PRO A 451 -22.49 0.82 -26.23
CA PRO A 451 -23.92 0.51 -26.25
C PRO A 451 -24.21 -0.87 -26.84
N ASP A 452 -25.25 -1.57 -26.36
CA ASP A 452 -25.64 -2.88 -26.89
C ASP A 452 -26.61 -2.75 -28.08
N VAL A 453 -26.08 -2.36 -29.23
CA VAL A 453 -26.84 -2.11 -30.46
C VAL A 453 -26.18 -2.80 -31.66
N PRO A 454 -26.88 -3.02 -32.79
CA PRO A 454 -26.30 -3.72 -33.95
C PRO A 454 -24.98 -3.11 -34.46
N ALA A 455 -24.82 -1.79 -34.38
CA ALA A 455 -23.61 -1.10 -34.87
C ALA A 455 -22.33 -1.43 -34.06
N THR A 456 -22.47 -1.88 -32.81
CA THR A 456 -21.36 -2.17 -31.89
C THR A 456 -21.30 -3.65 -31.51
N ALA A 457 -22.15 -4.49 -32.11
CA ALA A 457 -22.27 -5.91 -31.78
C ALA A 457 -20.94 -6.67 -31.92
N ASP A 458 -20.18 -6.43 -32.98
CA ASP A 458 -18.88 -7.08 -33.20
C ASP A 458 -17.82 -6.62 -32.17
N ILE A 459 -17.84 -5.33 -31.81
CA ILE A 459 -16.92 -4.75 -30.80
C ILE A 459 -17.23 -5.36 -29.43
N ARG A 460 -18.51 -5.40 -29.04
CA ARG A 460 -18.94 -6.02 -27.78
C ARG A 460 -18.62 -7.50 -27.76
N LYS A 461 -18.83 -8.22 -28.87
CA LYS A 461 -18.45 -9.64 -29.00
C LYS A 461 -16.95 -9.84 -28.81
N GLN A 462 -16.11 -8.98 -29.40
CA GLN A 462 -14.66 -9.03 -29.24
C GLN A 462 -14.24 -8.80 -27.78
N LEU A 463 -14.73 -7.73 -27.15
CA LEU A 463 -14.42 -7.40 -25.74
C LEU A 463 -14.88 -8.50 -24.78
N ARG A 464 -16.12 -9.01 -24.96
CA ARG A 464 -16.65 -10.12 -24.15
C ARG A 464 -15.82 -11.40 -24.34
N GLY A 465 -15.50 -11.76 -25.58
CA GLY A 465 -14.68 -12.96 -25.85
C GLY A 465 -13.28 -12.86 -25.25
N ILE A 466 -12.69 -11.66 -25.25
CA ILE A 466 -11.45 -11.37 -24.53
C ILE A 466 -11.61 -11.59 -23.02
N PHE A 467 -12.66 -11.03 -22.42
CA PHE A 467 -12.95 -11.14 -21.00
C PHE A 467 -13.13 -12.61 -20.57
N VAL A 468 -13.94 -13.38 -21.29
CA VAL A 468 -14.19 -14.81 -21.01
C VAL A 468 -12.88 -15.62 -21.01
N ARG A 469 -12.03 -15.42 -22.02
CA ARG A 469 -10.73 -16.11 -22.11
C ARG A 469 -9.81 -15.75 -20.95
N LEU A 470 -9.75 -14.47 -20.58
CA LEU A 470 -8.92 -14.02 -19.47
C LEU A 470 -9.42 -14.56 -18.13
N MET A 471 -10.73 -14.52 -17.89
CA MET A 471 -11.33 -15.05 -16.67
C MET A 471 -11.12 -16.57 -16.54
N SER A 472 -11.18 -17.32 -17.65
CA SER A 472 -10.81 -18.75 -17.66
C SER A 472 -9.35 -18.96 -17.21
N ALA A 473 -8.41 -18.13 -17.70
CA ALA A 473 -7.01 -18.20 -17.28
C ALA A 473 -6.81 -17.82 -15.81
N VAL A 474 -7.55 -16.82 -15.31
CA VAL A 474 -7.56 -16.43 -13.90
C VAL A 474 -8.04 -17.60 -13.03
N VAL A 475 -9.15 -18.25 -13.37
CA VAL A 475 -9.66 -19.41 -12.60
C VAL A 475 -8.66 -20.56 -12.57
N ARG A 476 -8.02 -20.90 -13.70
CA ARG A 476 -6.97 -21.93 -13.75
C ARG A 476 -5.79 -21.63 -12.81
N ALA A 477 -5.48 -20.35 -12.61
CA ALA A 477 -4.35 -19.90 -11.81
C ALA A 477 -4.69 -19.71 -10.32
N GLN A 478 -5.94 -19.96 -9.91
CA GLN A 478 -6.34 -19.85 -8.51
C GLN A 478 -5.59 -20.90 -7.66
N ASP A 479 -5.08 -20.48 -6.51
CA ASP A 479 -4.52 -21.41 -5.54
C ASP A 479 -5.66 -22.24 -4.92
N LEU A 480 -5.75 -23.52 -5.29
CA LEU A 480 -6.86 -24.38 -4.89
C LEU A 480 -6.92 -24.64 -3.38
N SER A 481 -5.81 -24.44 -2.65
CA SER A 481 -5.76 -24.67 -1.20
C SER A 481 -6.35 -23.52 -0.40
N SER A 482 -6.20 -22.30 -0.90
CA SER A 482 -6.62 -21.07 -0.22
C SER A 482 -7.86 -20.42 -0.84
N GLY A 483 -8.08 -20.57 -2.15
CA GLY A 483 -9.08 -19.82 -2.90
C GLY A 483 -8.61 -18.45 -3.40
N ALA A 484 -7.38 -18.04 -3.11
CA ALA A 484 -6.83 -16.73 -3.50
C ALA A 484 -5.81 -16.84 -4.64
N TRP A 485 -5.27 -15.70 -5.06
CA TRP A 485 -4.23 -15.63 -6.09
C TRP A 485 -2.92 -15.10 -5.54
N TRP A 486 -1.82 -15.66 -6.06
CA TRP A 486 -0.46 -15.28 -5.74
C TRP A 486 -0.10 -13.93 -6.37
N GLN A 487 0.61 -13.07 -5.64
CA GLN A 487 1.16 -11.79 -6.11
C GLN A 487 1.87 -11.92 -7.46
N VAL A 488 2.71 -12.95 -7.60
CA VAL A 488 3.33 -13.34 -8.87
C VAL A 488 2.73 -14.66 -9.35
N MET A 489 1.89 -14.61 -10.38
CA MET A 489 1.02 -15.72 -10.80
C MET A 489 1.75 -16.82 -11.56
N ASP A 490 2.89 -16.53 -12.17
CA ASP A 490 3.72 -17.52 -12.88
C ASP A 490 4.70 -18.28 -11.97
N PHE A 491 4.73 -17.96 -10.67
CA PHE A 491 5.54 -18.65 -9.67
C PHE A 491 4.75 -19.01 -8.39
N PRO A 492 3.63 -19.74 -8.48
CA PRO A 492 2.82 -20.11 -7.32
C PRO A 492 3.63 -20.98 -6.35
N GLY A 493 3.50 -20.71 -5.05
CA GLY A 493 4.20 -21.46 -3.99
C GLY A 493 5.72 -21.26 -3.93
N ARG A 494 6.32 -20.46 -4.82
CA ARG A 494 7.75 -20.12 -4.74
C ARG A 494 8.03 -19.35 -3.46
N GLN A 495 9.09 -19.74 -2.75
CA GLN A 495 9.51 -19.08 -1.51
C GLN A 495 9.63 -17.56 -1.69
N GLY A 496 9.01 -16.81 -0.79
CA GLY A 496 8.95 -15.34 -0.82
C GLY A 496 7.71 -14.78 -1.51
N ASN A 497 7.01 -15.57 -2.35
CA ASN A 497 5.71 -15.17 -2.89
C ASN A 497 4.64 -15.18 -1.78
N PHE A 498 3.53 -14.49 -2.02
CA PHE A 498 2.42 -14.40 -1.08
C PHE A 498 1.08 -14.28 -1.81
N LEU A 499 -0.01 -14.67 -1.15
CA LEU A 499 -1.37 -14.46 -1.64
C LEU A 499 -1.76 -12.99 -1.43
N GLU A 500 -2.25 -12.33 -2.47
CA GLU A 500 -2.38 -10.87 -2.52
C GLU A 500 -3.85 -10.45 -2.60
N SER A 501 -4.26 -9.56 -1.70
CA SER A 501 -5.68 -9.33 -1.44
C SER A 501 -6.36 -8.38 -2.43
N SER A 502 -5.63 -7.42 -3.02
CA SER A 502 -6.26 -6.54 -4.03
C SER A 502 -6.57 -7.29 -5.31
N ALA A 503 -5.64 -8.07 -5.85
CA ALA A 503 -5.87 -8.89 -7.04
C ALA A 503 -6.96 -9.93 -6.80
N THR A 504 -6.94 -10.59 -5.62
CA THR A 504 -7.99 -11.53 -5.25
C THR A 504 -9.37 -10.87 -5.22
N GLY A 505 -9.49 -9.66 -4.68
CA GLY A 505 -10.72 -8.86 -4.73
C GLY A 505 -11.14 -8.50 -6.15
N LEU A 506 -10.24 -7.98 -6.98
CA LEU A 506 -10.56 -7.61 -8.36
C LEU A 506 -11.01 -8.83 -9.20
N PHE A 507 -10.38 -9.99 -9.02
CA PHE A 507 -10.79 -11.23 -9.70
C PHE A 507 -12.14 -11.75 -9.21
N ALA A 508 -12.37 -11.77 -7.89
CA ALA A 508 -13.63 -12.22 -7.33
C ALA A 508 -14.79 -11.33 -7.80
N TYR A 509 -14.61 -10.00 -7.75
CA TYR A 509 -15.55 -9.05 -8.31
C TYR A 509 -15.81 -9.30 -9.80
N ALA A 510 -14.75 -9.44 -10.61
CA ALA A 510 -14.91 -9.64 -12.05
C ALA A 510 -15.66 -10.95 -12.38
N LEU A 511 -15.40 -12.03 -11.63
CA LEU A 511 -16.15 -13.29 -11.76
C LEU A 511 -17.64 -13.08 -11.44
N LEU A 512 -17.95 -12.48 -10.30
CA LEU A 512 -19.34 -12.29 -9.86
C LEU A 512 -20.12 -11.35 -10.79
N ARG A 513 -19.53 -10.20 -11.13
CA ARG A 513 -20.14 -9.24 -12.06
C ARG A 513 -20.29 -9.83 -13.46
N GLY A 514 -19.27 -10.55 -13.94
CA GLY A 514 -19.33 -11.24 -15.23
C GLY A 514 -20.44 -12.30 -15.31
N LEU A 515 -20.70 -13.02 -14.22
CA LEU A 515 -21.83 -13.95 -14.12
C LEU A 515 -23.17 -13.19 -14.11
N ARG A 516 -23.31 -12.14 -13.29
CA ARG A 516 -24.54 -11.33 -13.19
C ARG A 516 -24.93 -10.70 -14.53
N LEU A 517 -23.95 -10.21 -15.28
CA LEU A 517 -24.16 -9.60 -16.59
C LEU A 517 -24.33 -10.63 -17.73
N GLY A 518 -24.25 -11.93 -17.44
CA GLY A 518 -24.35 -12.98 -18.45
C GLY A 518 -23.18 -12.97 -19.45
N TYR A 519 -22.00 -12.57 -19.01
CA TYR A 519 -20.78 -12.64 -19.80
C TYR A 519 -20.05 -13.96 -19.61
N LEU A 520 -20.16 -14.57 -18.41
CA LEU A 520 -19.56 -15.85 -18.07
C LEU A 520 -20.64 -16.92 -17.87
N GLY A 521 -20.28 -18.18 -18.14
CA GLY A 521 -21.15 -19.33 -17.95
C GLY A 521 -22.29 -19.43 -18.97
N THR A 522 -22.05 -18.96 -20.19
CA THR A 522 -23.05 -18.89 -21.29
C THR A 522 -22.90 -19.97 -22.35
N GLU A 523 -21.99 -20.92 -22.16
CA GLU A 523 -21.60 -21.99 -23.11
C GLU A 523 -20.85 -21.52 -24.38
N ASP A 524 -20.91 -20.23 -24.74
CA ASP A 524 -20.18 -19.64 -25.88
C ASP A 524 -18.77 -19.17 -25.48
N GLY A 525 -17.79 -20.06 -25.60
CA GLY A 525 -16.37 -19.77 -25.38
C GLY A 525 -15.90 -19.86 -23.93
N ASP A 526 -16.79 -20.21 -23.01
CA ASP A 526 -16.48 -20.48 -21.60
C ASP A 526 -15.80 -21.86 -21.42
N GLU A 527 -14.70 -21.88 -20.67
CA GLU A 527 -14.06 -23.15 -20.27
C GLU A 527 -14.71 -23.79 -19.04
N PHE A 528 -15.34 -22.96 -18.20
CA PHE A 528 -15.97 -23.36 -16.95
C PHE A 528 -17.47 -23.07 -16.98
N SER A 529 -18.26 -23.89 -16.29
CA SER A 529 -19.69 -23.61 -16.11
C SER A 529 -19.91 -22.38 -15.20
N ALA A 530 -21.11 -21.80 -15.26
CA ALA A 530 -21.51 -20.72 -14.35
C ALA A 530 -21.28 -21.10 -12.86
N GLU A 531 -21.58 -22.35 -12.50
CA GLU A 531 -21.36 -22.87 -11.15
C GLU A 531 -19.87 -22.94 -10.78
N GLN A 532 -19.00 -23.37 -11.70
CA GLN A 532 -17.56 -23.45 -11.44
C GLN A 532 -16.92 -22.07 -11.29
N TYR A 533 -17.30 -21.09 -12.13
CA TYR A 533 -16.89 -19.70 -11.94
C TYR A 533 -17.38 -19.16 -10.60
N ARG A 534 -18.64 -19.45 -10.23
CA ARG A 534 -19.23 -19.02 -8.97
C ARG A 534 -18.47 -19.61 -7.77
N GLN A 535 -18.19 -20.91 -7.78
CA GLN A 535 -17.39 -21.57 -6.74
C GLN A 535 -15.98 -20.96 -6.62
N SER A 536 -15.36 -20.56 -7.74
CA SER A 536 -14.08 -19.85 -7.71
C SER A 536 -14.19 -18.51 -7.00
N ALA A 537 -15.24 -17.75 -7.28
CA ALA A 537 -15.48 -16.46 -6.63
C ALA A 537 -15.82 -16.60 -5.14
N ASP A 538 -16.65 -17.57 -4.77
CA ASP A 538 -17.02 -17.82 -3.37
C ASP A 538 -15.78 -18.19 -2.53
N ARG A 539 -14.91 -19.07 -3.03
CA ARG A 539 -13.63 -19.40 -2.35
C ARG A 539 -12.74 -18.17 -2.17
N ALA A 540 -12.70 -17.29 -3.16
CA ALA A 540 -11.93 -16.05 -3.07
C ALA A 540 -12.51 -15.10 -2.03
N TYR A 541 -13.83 -14.92 -2.02
CA TYR A 541 -14.54 -14.11 -1.03
C TYR A 541 -14.31 -14.64 0.39
N ASP A 542 -14.44 -15.96 0.60
CA ASP A 542 -14.14 -16.60 1.88
C ASP A 542 -12.71 -16.33 2.32
N TRP A 543 -11.74 -16.40 1.41
CA TRP A 543 -10.35 -16.07 1.74
C TRP A 543 -10.18 -14.61 2.14
N LEU A 544 -10.79 -13.66 1.41
CA LEU A 544 -10.73 -12.23 1.70
C LEU A 544 -11.29 -11.92 3.09
N VAL A 545 -12.47 -12.45 3.41
CA VAL A 545 -13.14 -12.25 4.71
C VAL A 545 -12.29 -12.83 5.85
N ASN A 546 -11.69 -14.01 5.66
CA ASN A 546 -10.98 -14.70 6.73
C ASN A 546 -9.51 -14.26 6.92
N ASN A 547 -8.89 -13.64 5.92
CA ASN A 547 -7.44 -13.37 5.93
C ASN A 547 -7.06 -11.91 5.67
N ALA A 548 -7.82 -11.20 4.83
CA ALA A 548 -7.52 -9.82 4.46
C ALA A 548 -8.33 -8.81 5.29
N LEU A 549 -9.59 -9.13 5.60
CA LEU A 549 -10.48 -8.28 6.39
C LEU A 549 -10.13 -8.35 7.88
N LEU A 550 -10.14 -7.19 8.53
CA LEU A 550 -9.84 -7.04 9.96
C LEU A 550 -10.98 -6.26 10.63
N GLU A 551 -11.47 -6.74 11.77
CA GLU A 551 -12.34 -5.95 12.65
C GLU A 551 -11.45 -5.12 13.58
N LEU A 552 -11.52 -3.78 13.48
CA LEU A 552 -10.62 -2.89 14.23
C LEU A 552 -11.09 -2.60 15.66
N GLY A 553 -12.31 -3.03 16.01
CA GLY A 553 -12.88 -2.92 17.35
C GLY A 553 -13.47 -1.54 17.69
N ASP A 554 -13.30 -0.55 16.81
CA ASP A 554 -13.93 0.78 16.88
C ASP A 554 -15.22 0.87 16.05
N GLY A 555 -15.72 -0.28 15.57
CA GLY A 555 -16.86 -0.37 14.65
C GLY A 555 -16.49 -0.21 13.17
N THR A 556 -15.21 0.03 12.85
CA THR A 556 -14.71 0.07 11.47
C THR A 556 -13.98 -1.21 11.07
N LEU A 557 -13.94 -1.44 9.77
CA LEU A 557 -13.18 -2.50 9.11
C LEU A 557 -11.81 -1.99 8.70
N GLY A 558 -10.82 -2.88 8.79
CA GLY A 558 -9.55 -2.76 8.14
C GLY A 558 -9.30 -3.87 7.13
N TYR A 559 -8.21 -3.70 6.38
CA TYR A 559 -7.87 -4.51 5.24
C TYR A 559 -6.35 -4.61 5.07
N ASN A 560 -5.85 -5.83 4.92
CA ASN A 560 -4.41 -6.13 4.84
C ASN A 560 -4.08 -7.00 3.62
N LEU A 561 -2.79 -7.36 3.47
CA LEU A 561 -2.26 -8.20 2.40
C LEU A 561 -2.31 -7.57 1.00
N THR A 562 -2.50 -6.26 0.94
CA THR A 562 -2.45 -5.49 -0.30
C THR A 562 -1.02 -5.06 -0.57
N VAL A 563 -0.44 -5.43 -1.71
CA VAL A 563 0.86 -4.89 -2.12
C VAL A 563 0.73 -3.41 -2.48
N ASP A 564 1.72 -2.58 -2.14
CA ASP A 564 1.67 -1.13 -2.36
C ASP A 564 1.73 -0.75 -3.85
N VAL A 565 2.93 -0.71 -4.45
CA VAL A 565 3.12 -0.35 -5.86
C VAL A 565 4.18 -1.24 -6.50
N CYS A 566 3.91 -1.75 -7.69
CA CYS A 566 4.91 -2.44 -8.52
C CYS A 566 5.16 -1.61 -9.78
N SER A 567 6.29 -0.92 -9.89
CA SER A 567 6.62 -0.11 -11.08
C SER A 567 7.29 -0.93 -12.18
N ILE A 568 6.94 -0.66 -13.43
CA ILE A 568 7.59 -1.24 -14.62
C ILE A 568 8.93 -0.60 -15.01
N ASN A 569 9.31 0.51 -14.39
CA ASN A 569 10.60 1.19 -14.65
C ASN A 569 11.74 0.68 -13.76
N SER A 570 11.49 -0.43 -13.09
CA SER A 570 12.46 -1.23 -12.32
C SER A 570 12.53 -2.63 -12.93
N THR A 571 13.41 -3.49 -12.41
CA THR A 571 13.39 -4.91 -12.82
C THR A 571 11.99 -5.49 -12.70
N THR A 572 11.57 -6.29 -13.68
CA THR A 572 10.28 -6.99 -13.67
C THR A 572 10.45 -8.47 -13.32
N ALA A 573 11.54 -8.81 -12.64
CA ALA A 573 11.80 -10.15 -12.13
C ALA A 573 10.93 -10.47 -10.90
N PHE A 574 10.73 -11.76 -10.64
CA PHE A 574 10.03 -12.26 -9.45
C PHE A 574 10.46 -11.55 -8.15
N ASP A 575 11.77 -11.46 -7.90
CA ASP A 575 12.32 -10.90 -6.65
C ASP A 575 11.91 -9.44 -6.42
N PHE A 576 11.65 -8.67 -7.49
CA PHE A 576 11.18 -7.30 -7.38
C PHE A 576 9.75 -7.23 -6.88
N TYR A 577 8.85 -8.03 -7.45
CA TYR A 577 7.42 -8.00 -7.12
C TYR A 577 7.14 -8.50 -5.71
N VAL A 578 7.88 -9.50 -5.25
CA VAL A 578 7.70 -10.05 -3.90
C VAL A 578 8.40 -9.23 -2.81
N ALA A 579 9.35 -8.38 -3.18
CA ALA A 579 10.02 -7.46 -2.26
C ALA A 579 9.23 -6.15 -2.03
N GLN A 580 8.16 -5.91 -2.79
CA GLN A 580 7.33 -4.71 -2.59
C GLN A 580 6.61 -4.78 -1.23
N PRO A 581 6.50 -3.64 -0.53
CA PRO A 581 5.86 -3.60 0.77
C PRO A 581 4.36 -3.88 0.63
N LEU A 582 3.80 -4.43 1.71
CA LEU A 582 2.35 -4.46 1.90
C LEU A 582 1.91 -3.12 2.52
N LYS A 583 0.83 -2.54 1.99
CA LYS A 583 0.22 -1.30 2.48
C LYS A 583 -1.13 -1.65 3.12
N PRO A 584 -1.21 -1.68 4.47
CA PRO A 584 -2.49 -1.79 5.17
C PRO A 584 -3.41 -0.64 4.78
N GLN A 585 -4.73 -0.88 4.79
CA GLN A 585 -5.75 0.12 4.43
C GLN A 585 -5.52 0.75 3.04
N SER A 586 -4.98 -0.02 2.10
CA SER A 586 -4.82 0.47 0.73
C SER A 586 -6.17 0.46 0.03
N LEU A 587 -6.56 1.61 -0.54
CA LEU A 587 -7.78 1.73 -1.38
C LEU A 587 -7.80 0.71 -2.52
N LEU A 588 -6.63 0.33 -3.05
CA LEU A 588 -6.50 -0.69 -4.09
C LEU A 588 -7.06 -2.06 -3.65
N GLY A 589 -6.97 -2.38 -2.35
CA GLY A 589 -7.52 -3.60 -1.78
C GLY A 589 -8.91 -3.43 -1.21
N GLU A 590 -9.13 -2.37 -0.42
CA GLU A 590 -10.41 -2.10 0.26
C GLU A 590 -11.56 -1.96 -0.74
N VAL A 591 -11.35 -1.25 -1.84
CA VAL A 591 -12.39 -1.08 -2.86
C VAL A 591 -12.61 -2.38 -3.65
N GLY A 592 -11.56 -3.16 -3.90
CA GLY A 592 -11.70 -4.49 -4.51
C GLY A 592 -12.57 -5.43 -3.67
N PHE A 593 -12.39 -5.41 -2.34
CA PHE A 593 -13.26 -6.13 -1.42
C PHE A 593 -14.69 -5.58 -1.38
N LEU A 594 -14.85 -4.25 -1.27
CA LEU A 594 -16.15 -3.58 -1.27
C LEU A 594 -16.97 -3.99 -2.51
N LEU A 595 -16.37 -3.92 -3.69
CA LEU A 595 -17.02 -4.30 -4.95
C LEU A 595 -17.39 -5.79 -4.98
N THR A 596 -16.52 -6.65 -4.43
CA THR A 596 -16.79 -8.09 -4.33
C THR A 596 -17.98 -8.37 -3.41
N ASP A 597 -18.01 -7.79 -2.20
CA ASP A 597 -19.12 -7.98 -1.27
C ASP A 597 -20.44 -7.44 -1.84
N LEU A 598 -20.39 -6.30 -2.54
CA LEU A 598 -21.54 -5.73 -3.23
C LEU A 598 -22.14 -6.73 -4.22
N GLU A 599 -21.33 -7.31 -5.11
CA GLU A 599 -21.79 -8.32 -6.07
C GLU A 599 -22.30 -9.60 -5.37
N MET A 600 -21.69 -9.99 -4.24
CA MET A 600 -22.21 -11.09 -3.41
C MET A 600 -23.60 -10.79 -2.87
N GLN A 601 -23.92 -9.54 -2.51
CA GLN A 601 -25.26 -9.16 -2.07
C GLN A 601 -26.25 -9.13 -3.24
N LEU A 602 -25.83 -8.67 -4.42
CA LEU A 602 -26.67 -8.67 -5.61
C LEU A 602 -27.05 -10.08 -6.05
N ALA A 603 -26.12 -11.03 -5.96
CA ALA A 603 -26.33 -12.41 -6.36
C ALA A 603 -27.15 -13.25 -5.36
N LYS A 604 -27.51 -12.72 -4.18
CA LYS A 604 -28.46 -13.34 -3.23
C LYS A 604 -29.93 -13.05 -3.60
N LYS A 605 -30.17 -12.09 -4.48
CA LYS A 605 -31.48 -11.75 -5.04
C LYS A 605 -31.69 -12.52 -6.34
#